data_AF-A0A7X7KCP1-F1
#
_entry.id   AF-A0A7X7KCP1-F1
#
_cell.length_a   1.000
_cell.length_b   1.000
_cell.length_c   1.000
_cell.angle_alpha   90.00
_cell.angle_beta   90.00
_cell.angle_gamma   90.00
#
_symmetry.space_group_name_H-M   'P 1'
#
loop_
_entity.id
_entity.type
_entity.pdbx_description
1 polymer ?
#
loop_
_entity_poly.entity_id
_entity_poly.type
_entity_poly.pdbx_seq_one_letter_code
_entity_poly.pdbx_strand_id
1 'polypeptide(L)'
;LNDAGLPYMIFGGQAVLLYGEPRLTRDIDISLGVDTSRSPALLDVIEKMQFRILVDDVEQFLSQTFVLPVLDPNSNIRMDFVFSLTEYERHAIARSKSISVGGVAVRFVSLEDLIVMKTFSGRPRDLEDVASIIRKNHDFDRAYVEKWLQLFDQELDGQFVNTFHKIIHDL
;
A
#
# COMPACT_ATOMS: atom_id res chain seq x y z
N LEU A 1 -13.63 -3.19 -8.23
CA LEU A 1 -13.34 -1.94 -7.50
C LEU A 1 -13.78 -0.70 -8.27
N ASN A 2 -13.26 -0.46 -9.48
CA ASN A 2 -13.68 0.68 -10.33
C ASN A 2 -15.20 0.76 -10.52
N ASP A 3 -15.83 -0.34 -10.95
CA ASP A 3 -17.29 -0.40 -11.17
C ASP A 3 -18.10 -0.22 -9.88
N ALA A 4 -17.51 -0.54 -8.73
CA ALA A 4 -18.12 -0.33 -7.41
C ALA A 4 -17.88 1.09 -6.86
N GLY A 5 -17.18 1.95 -7.61
CA GLY A 5 -16.84 3.31 -7.19
C GLY A 5 -15.96 3.33 -5.94
N LEU A 6 -15.08 2.34 -5.76
CA LEU A 6 -14.13 2.27 -4.65
C LEU A 6 -12.76 2.76 -5.13
N PRO A 7 -12.32 3.99 -4.76
CA PRO A 7 -10.97 4.44 -5.00
C PRO A 7 -9.99 3.50 -4.31
N TYR A 8 -8.90 3.15 -4.99
CA TYR A 8 -7.91 2.25 -4.43
C TYR A 8 -6.52 2.53 -4.98
N MET A 9 -5.51 1.96 -4.32
CA MET A 9 -4.19 1.77 -4.87
C MET A 9 -3.60 0.44 -4.40
N ILE A 10 -2.84 -0.22 -5.27
CA ILE A 10 -1.98 -1.33 -4.91
C ILE A 10 -0.68 -0.77 -4.35
N PHE A 11 -0.25 -1.28 -3.20
CA PHE A 11 0.99 -0.90 -2.53
C PHE A 11 1.80 -2.14 -2.11
N GLY A 12 2.69 -1.98 -1.14
CA GLY A 12 3.40 -3.11 -0.53
C GLY A 12 4.37 -3.81 -1.48
N GLY A 13 4.43 -5.13 -1.43
CA GLY A 13 5.41 -5.93 -2.18
C GLY A 13 5.23 -5.86 -3.70
N GLN A 14 3.99 -5.79 -4.18
CA GLN A 14 3.68 -5.72 -5.61
C GLN A 14 4.17 -4.42 -6.24
N ALA A 15 4.09 -3.30 -5.51
CA ALA A 15 4.58 -2.01 -5.99
C ALA A 15 6.10 -1.95 -6.11
N VAL A 16 6.85 -2.77 -5.38
CA VAL A 16 8.32 -2.89 -5.52
C VAL A 16 8.70 -3.39 -6.90
N LEU A 17 7.86 -4.22 -7.54
CA LEU A 17 8.11 -4.71 -8.90
C LEU A 17 8.20 -3.59 -9.94
N LEU A 18 7.60 -2.42 -9.66
CA LEU A 18 7.64 -1.27 -10.56
C LEU A 18 8.89 -0.42 -10.39
N TYR A 19 9.39 -0.30 -9.16
CA TYR A 19 10.38 0.73 -8.82
C TYR A 19 11.70 0.18 -8.24
N GLY A 20 11.70 -1.01 -7.66
CA GLY A 20 12.85 -1.60 -6.96
C GLY A 20 13.36 -2.88 -7.62
N GLU A 21 14.08 -3.71 -6.84
CA GLU A 21 14.48 -5.05 -7.26
C GLU A 21 13.30 -6.02 -7.16
N PRO A 22 12.90 -6.67 -8.26
CA PRO A 22 11.83 -7.66 -8.23
C PRO A 22 12.14 -8.77 -7.23
N ARG A 23 11.16 -9.07 -6.39
CA ARG A 23 11.22 -10.17 -5.43
C ARG A 23 9.89 -10.89 -5.35
N LEU A 24 9.92 -12.14 -4.91
CA LEU A 24 8.68 -12.88 -4.69
C LEU A 24 7.86 -12.21 -3.58
N THR A 25 6.62 -11.88 -3.92
CA THR A 25 5.50 -11.51 -3.04
C THR A 25 4.35 -12.46 -3.36
N ARG A 26 3.62 -12.89 -2.33
CA ARG A 26 2.58 -13.94 -2.43
C ARG A 26 1.18 -13.38 -2.21
N ASP A 27 1.10 -12.08 -2.06
CA ASP A 27 -0.03 -11.31 -1.63
C ASP A 27 -0.12 -10.01 -2.45
N ILE A 28 -1.30 -9.41 -2.43
CA ILE A 28 -1.56 -8.10 -3.02
C ILE A 28 -2.14 -7.22 -1.91
N ASP A 29 -1.41 -6.17 -1.55
CA ASP A 29 -1.87 -5.18 -0.59
C ASP A 29 -2.64 -4.08 -1.33
N ILE A 30 -3.90 -3.85 -0.93
CA ILE A 30 -4.81 -2.90 -1.59
C ILE A 30 -5.32 -1.91 -0.56
N SER A 31 -4.90 -0.66 -0.66
CA SER A 31 -5.46 0.43 0.16
C SER A 31 -6.70 1.00 -0.54
N LEU A 32 -7.79 1.13 0.21
CA LEU A 32 -9.08 1.64 -0.23
C LEU A 32 -9.26 3.06 0.30
N GLY A 33 -9.60 4.00 -0.57
CA GLY A 33 -9.79 5.42 -0.25
C GLY A 33 -11.12 5.73 0.42
N VAL A 34 -11.60 4.79 1.24
CA VAL A 34 -12.87 4.84 1.96
C VAL A 34 -12.71 4.19 3.32
N ASP A 35 -13.53 4.61 4.27
CA ASP A 35 -13.64 3.96 5.58
C ASP A 35 -14.53 2.69 5.53
N THR A 36 -14.60 2.00 6.66
CA THR A 36 -15.31 0.72 6.80
C THR A 36 -16.82 0.81 6.62
N SER A 37 -17.43 2.01 6.62
CA SER A 37 -18.85 2.18 6.24
C SER A 37 -19.13 1.76 4.80
N ARG A 38 -18.10 1.72 3.95
CA ARG A 38 -18.16 1.25 2.56
C ARG A 38 -17.86 -0.23 2.41
N SER A 39 -17.67 -0.97 3.50
CA SER A 39 -17.44 -2.42 3.46
C SER A 39 -18.53 -3.20 2.73
N PRO A 40 -19.84 -2.85 2.76
CA PRO A 40 -20.84 -3.59 1.99
C PRO A 40 -20.56 -3.60 0.48
N ALA A 41 -20.10 -2.48 -0.07
CA ALA A 41 -19.74 -2.40 -1.50
C ALA A 41 -18.52 -3.26 -1.85
N LEU A 42 -17.58 -3.44 -0.91
CA LEU A 42 -16.45 -4.35 -1.08
C LEU A 42 -16.90 -5.81 -0.99
N LEU A 43 -17.77 -6.14 -0.03
CA LEU A 43 -18.33 -7.48 0.13
C LEU A 43 -19.09 -7.93 -1.12
N ASP A 44 -19.89 -7.04 -1.72
CA ASP A 44 -20.56 -7.30 -3.01
C ASP A 44 -19.56 -7.64 -4.13
N VAL A 45 -18.40 -6.97 -4.16
CA VAL A 45 -17.35 -7.25 -5.14
C VAL A 45 -16.71 -8.61 -4.87
N ILE A 46 -16.39 -8.91 -3.60
CA ILE A 46 -15.79 -10.18 -3.18
C ILE A 46 -16.71 -11.35 -3.54
N GLU A 47 -18.02 -11.22 -3.26
CA GLU A 47 -19.02 -12.24 -3.58
C GLU A 47 -19.14 -12.46 -5.10
N LYS A 48 -19.26 -11.38 -5.89
CA LYS A 48 -19.33 -11.46 -7.36
C LYS A 48 -18.11 -12.13 -7.99
N MET A 49 -16.93 -11.90 -7.42
CA MET A 49 -15.68 -12.50 -7.86
C MET A 49 -15.47 -13.91 -7.30
N GLN A 50 -16.38 -14.39 -6.44
CA GLN A 50 -16.30 -15.69 -5.76
C GLN A 50 -15.02 -15.85 -4.93
N PHE A 51 -14.53 -14.75 -4.37
CA PHE A 51 -13.37 -14.76 -3.49
C PHE A 51 -13.78 -15.20 -2.07
N ARG A 52 -12.84 -15.83 -1.36
CA ARG A 52 -13.04 -16.30 0.00
C ARG A 52 -12.53 -15.28 1.01
N ILE A 53 -13.38 -14.86 1.94
CA ILE A 53 -12.97 -14.07 3.11
C ILE A 53 -12.23 -14.99 4.09
N LEU A 54 -11.12 -14.50 4.66
CA LEU A 54 -10.22 -15.29 5.52
C LEU A 54 -10.42 -15.05 7.03
N VAL A 55 -11.50 -14.37 7.41
CA VAL A 55 -11.88 -14.09 8.80
C VAL A 55 -13.29 -14.57 9.06
N ASP A 56 -13.54 -15.02 10.29
CA ASP A 56 -14.85 -15.56 10.69
C ASP A 56 -15.86 -14.45 10.95
N ASP A 57 -15.49 -13.44 11.76
CA ASP A 57 -16.32 -12.26 12.07
C ASP A 57 -15.75 -11.03 11.36
N VAL A 58 -16.35 -10.71 10.21
CA VAL A 58 -15.93 -9.58 9.36
C VAL A 58 -16.11 -8.24 10.06
N GLU A 59 -17.23 -8.03 10.73
CA GLU A 59 -17.56 -6.75 11.37
C GLU A 59 -16.59 -6.47 12.52
N GLN A 60 -16.38 -7.46 13.39
CA GLN A 60 -15.44 -7.36 14.50
C GLN A 60 -14.03 -7.10 13.98
N PHE A 61 -13.57 -7.89 13.00
CA PHE A 61 -12.21 -7.78 12.49
C PHE A 61 -11.95 -6.43 11.82
N LEU A 62 -12.91 -5.91 11.04
CA LEU A 62 -12.81 -4.59 10.43
C LEU A 62 -12.79 -3.46 11.46
N SER A 63 -13.59 -3.56 12.53
CA SER A 63 -13.63 -2.54 13.59
C SER A 63 -12.31 -2.41 14.35
N GLN A 64 -11.51 -3.48 14.39
CA GLN A 64 -10.25 -3.56 15.13
C GLN A 64 -9.03 -3.27 14.26
N THR A 65 -9.04 -3.72 13.01
CA THR A 65 -7.84 -3.75 12.17
C THR A 65 -7.94 -2.85 10.95
N PHE A 66 -9.16 -2.50 10.51
CA PHE A 66 -9.41 -1.84 9.23
C PHE A 66 -8.91 -2.65 8.01
N VAL A 67 -8.71 -3.96 8.15
CA VAL A 67 -8.25 -4.84 7.07
C VAL A 67 -9.29 -5.92 6.79
N LEU A 68 -9.53 -6.25 5.53
CA LEU A 68 -10.26 -7.45 5.11
C LEU A 68 -9.35 -8.36 4.29
N PRO A 69 -8.81 -9.44 4.88
CA PRO A 69 -8.02 -10.42 4.15
C PRO A 69 -8.91 -11.37 3.35
N VAL A 70 -8.56 -11.57 2.09
CA VAL A 70 -9.34 -12.28 1.08
C VAL A 70 -8.41 -13.20 0.27
N LEU A 71 -8.93 -14.32 -0.22
CA LEU A 71 -8.22 -15.26 -1.08
C LEU A 71 -9.01 -15.46 -2.37
N ASP A 72 -8.33 -15.34 -3.52
CA ASP A 72 -8.86 -15.89 -4.76
C ASP A 72 -8.57 -17.41 -4.81
N PRO A 73 -9.59 -18.28 -4.76
CA PRO A 73 -9.39 -19.73 -4.76
C PRO A 73 -8.81 -20.27 -6.08
N ASN A 74 -8.94 -19.54 -7.19
CA ASN A 74 -8.46 -20.00 -8.50
C ASN A 74 -6.95 -19.81 -8.66
N SER A 75 -6.44 -18.63 -8.29
CA SER A 75 -5.02 -18.30 -8.36
C SER A 75 -4.25 -18.62 -7.06
N ASN A 76 -4.97 -18.87 -5.96
CA ASN A 76 -4.42 -19.00 -4.61
C ASN A 76 -3.65 -17.75 -4.16
N ILE A 77 -4.02 -16.57 -4.69
CA ILE A 77 -3.44 -15.28 -4.31
C ILE A 77 -4.25 -14.68 -3.17
N ARG A 78 -3.55 -14.27 -2.12
CA ARG A 78 -4.13 -13.50 -1.02
C ARG A 78 -4.16 -12.01 -1.37
N MET A 79 -5.24 -11.34 -1.00
CA MET A 79 -5.43 -9.91 -1.10
C MET A 79 -5.79 -9.36 0.27
N ASP A 80 -5.07 -8.33 0.72
CA ASP A 80 -5.40 -7.63 1.96
C ASP A 80 -5.97 -6.25 1.59
N PHE A 81 -7.28 -6.07 1.81
CA PHE A 81 -7.96 -4.79 1.59
C PHE A 81 -7.89 -3.95 2.85
N VAL A 82 -7.12 -2.87 2.81
CA VAL A 82 -6.92 -1.93 3.92
C VAL A 82 -7.82 -0.72 3.73
N PHE A 83 -8.72 -0.46 4.66
CA PHE A 83 -9.58 0.73 4.66
C PHE A 83 -8.79 1.91 5.21
N SER A 84 -8.58 2.92 4.38
CA SER A 84 -7.73 4.05 4.73
C SER A 84 -8.51 5.15 5.43
N LEU A 85 -7.99 5.58 6.57
CA LEU A 85 -8.62 6.57 7.45
C LEU A 85 -7.83 7.88 7.50
N THR A 86 -6.56 7.85 7.13
CA THR A 86 -5.64 8.97 7.32
C THR A 86 -5.67 9.94 6.15
N GLU A 87 -5.29 11.20 6.41
CA GLU A 87 -5.10 12.19 5.35
C GLU A 87 -3.97 11.80 4.39
N TYR A 88 -2.91 11.21 4.93
CA TYR A 88 -1.79 10.72 4.14
C TYR A 88 -2.22 9.66 3.11
N GLU A 89 -2.94 8.62 3.55
CA GLU A 89 -3.37 7.56 2.63
C GLU A 89 -4.30 8.09 1.54
N ARG A 90 -5.24 8.98 1.88
CA ARG A 90 -6.09 9.65 0.88
C ARG A 90 -5.26 10.43 -0.14
N HIS A 91 -4.21 11.11 0.32
CA HIS A 91 -3.29 11.85 -0.55
C HIS A 91 -2.50 10.90 -1.46
N ALA A 92 -1.95 9.80 -0.92
CA ALA A 92 -1.22 8.80 -1.69
C ALA A 92 -2.10 8.11 -2.75
N ILE A 93 -3.36 7.80 -2.41
CA ILE A 93 -4.33 7.24 -3.37
C ILE A 93 -4.62 8.23 -4.50
N ALA A 94 -4.78 9.52 -4.19
CA ALA A 94 -4.99 10.54 -5.21
C ALA A 94 -3.78 10.69 -6.15
N ARG A 95 -2.56 10.49 -5.63
CA ARG A 95 -1.29 10.52 -6.39
C ARG A 95 -0.95 9.21 -7.10
N SER A 96 -1.74 8.15 -6.90
CA SER A 96 -1.50 6.84 -7.50
C SER A 96 -1.34 6.92 -9.02
N LYS A 97 -0.44 6.09 -9.54
CA LYS A 97 -0.13 5.98 -10.97
C LYS A 97 -1.01 4.92 -11.59
N SER A 98 -1.53 5.19 -12.79
CA SER A 98 -2.24 4.19 -13.58
C SER A 98 -1.23 3.40 -14.41
N ILE A 99 -1.20 2.09 -14.21
CA ILE A 99 -0.35 1.14 -14.92
C ILE A 99 -1.24 0.15 -15.66
N SER A 100 -0.95 -0.12 -16.93
CA SER A 100 -1.69 -1.11 -17.71
C SER A 100 -1.21 -2.52 -17.37
N VAL A 101 -2.09 -3.34 -16.82
CA VAL A 101 -1.82 -4.75 -16.49
C VAL A 101 -2.85 -5.59 -17.25
N GLY A 102 -2.39 -6.39 -18.23
CA GLY A 102 -3.29 -7.20 -19.06
C GLY A 102 -4.35 -6.36 -19.81
N GLY A 103 -4.03 -5.11 -20.16
CA GLY A 103 -4.96 -4.18 -20.81
C GLY A 103 -5.90 -3.43 -19.85
N VAL A 104 -5.87 -3.74 -18.54
CA VAL A 104 -6.66 -3.04 -17.52
C VAL A 104 -5.82 -1.96 -16.85
N ALA A 105 -6.39 -0.77 -16.71
CA ALA A 105 -5.77 0.33 -15.96
C ALA A 105 -5.87 0.06 -14.44
N VAL A 106 -4.75 -0.29 -13.82
CA VAL A 106 -4.64 -0.58 -12.39
C VAL A 106 -3.93 0.56 -11.68
N ARG A 107 -4.41 0.95 -10.50
CA ARG A 107 -3.81 2.02 -9.70
C ARG A 107 -2.74 1.46 -8.78
N PHE A 108 -1.50 1.90 -8.94
CA PHE A 108 -0.38 1.59 -8.06
C PHE A 108 0.07 2.84 -7.31
N VAL A 109 0.56 2.66 -6.09
CA VAL A 109 1.18 3.73 -5.30
C VAL A 109 2.31 4.42 -6.09
N SER A 110 2.49 5.71 -5.85
CA SER A 110 3.58 6.46 -6.48
C SER A 110 4.94 6.02 -5.93
N LEU A 111 6.02 6.34 -6.65
CA LEU A 111 7.39 6.03 -6.23
C LEU A 111 7.69 6.59 -4.83
N GLU A 112 7.45 7.88 -4.62
CA GLU A 112 7.77 8.56 -3.37
C GLU A 112 6.87 8.08 -2.22
N ASP A 113 5.59 7.86 -2.49
CA ASP A 113 4.66 7.35 -1.47
C ASP A 113 5.01 5.91 -1.06
N LEU A 114 5.55 5.09 -1.98
CA LEU A 114 6.07 3.76 -1.64
C LEU A 114 7.29 3.84 -0.71
N ILE A 115 8.21 4.77 -0.98
CA ILE A 115 9.37 5.02 -0.11
C ILE A 115 8.89 5.42 1.28
N VAL A 116 7.99 6.41 1.37
CA VAL A 116 7.43 6.88 2.65
C VAL A 116 6.78 5.73 3.43
N MET A 117 5.89 4.95 2.80
CA MET A 117 5.20 3.83 3.45
C MET A 117 6.15 2.75 3.97
N LYS A 118 7.22 2.45 3.24
CA LYS A 118 8.20 1.42 3.62
C LYS A 118 9.17 1.91 4.68
N THR A 119 9.57 3.18 4.63
CA THR A 119 10.36 3.76 5.73
C THR A 119 9.52 3.81 7.00
N PHE A 120 8.25 4.19 6.90
CA PHE A 120 7.31 4.20 8.02
C PHE A 120 7.10 2.81 8.64
N SER A 121 6.93 1.76 7.82
CA SER A 121 6.74 0.40 8.36
C SER A 121 7.98 -0.14 9.09
N GLY A 122 9.18 0.34 8.75
CA GLY A 122 10.43 0.08 9.47
C GLY A 122 10.92 -1.38 9.44
N ARG A 123 10.19 -2.31 8.80
CA ARG A 123 10.55 -3.73 8.77
C ARG A 123 11.86 -3.89 7.99
N PRO A 124 12.78 -4.79 8.39
CA PRO A 124 14.08 -4.95 7.73
C PRO A 124 13.98 -5.07 6.20
N ARG A 125 13.04 -5.90 5.72
CA ARG A 125 12.79 -6.09 4.28
C ARG A 125 12.23 -4.84 3.58
N ASP A 126 11.44 -4.02 4.28
CA ASP A 126 10.94 -2.76 3.72
C ASP A 126 12.08 -1.73 3.59
N LEU A 127 13.02 -1.70 4.53
CA LEU A 127 14.21 -0.84 4.43
C LEU A 127 15.16 -1.29 3.31
N GLU A 128 15.33 -2.60 3.10
CA GLU A 128 16.03 -3.15 1.94
C GLU A 128 15.35 -2.75 0.61
N ASP A 129 14.02 -2.85 0.55
CA ASP A 129 13.24 -2.41 -0.60
C ASP A 129 13.43 -0.90 -0.85
N VAL A 130 13.44 -0.05 0.19
CA VAL A 130 13.70 1.40 0.07
C VAL A 130 15.07 1.66 -0.53
N ALA A 131 16.11 1.00 -0.01
CA ALA A 131 17.47 1.13 -0.52
C ALA A 131 17.55 0.75 -2.01
N SER A 132 16.90 -0.35 -2.38
CA SER A 132 16.82 -0.81 -3.76
C SER A 132 16.08 0.17 -4.69
N ILE A 133 14.93 0.69 -4.24
CA ILE A 133 14.13 1.66 -4.97
C ILE A 133 14.94 2.93 -5.24
N ILE A 134 15.61 3.48 -4.23
CA ILE A 134 16.40 4.72 -4.39
C ILE A 134 17.58 4.50 -5.35
N ARG A 135 18.28 3.35 -5.27
CA ARG A 135 19.38 3.03 -6.20
C ARG A 135 18.93 2.99 -7.66
N LYS A 136 17.69 2.61 -7.94
CA LYS A 136 17.15 2.58 -9.30
C LYS A 136 16.56 3.91 -9.77
N ASN A 137 16.23 4.81 -8.86
CA ASN A 137 15.50 6.04 -9.14
C ASN A 137 16.19 7.23 -8.46
N HIS A 138 17.29 7.73 -9.03
CA HIS A 138 18.09 8.79 -8.40
C HIS A 138 17.39 10.16 -8.32
N ASP A 139 16.43 10.43 -9.22
CA ASP A 139 15.76 11.73 -9.37
C ASP A 139 14.39 11.80 -8.67
N PHE A 140 14.13 10.92 -7.71
CA PHE A 140 12.88 10.94 -6.93
C PHE A 140 12.76 12.23 -6.10
N ASP A 141 11.53 12.66 -5.81
CA ASP A 141 11.30 13.87 -4.99
C ASP A 141 11.61 13.58 -3.50
N ARG A 142 12.89 13.76 -3.14
CA ARG A 142 13.38 13.58 -1.77
C ARG A 142 12.70 14.54 -0.78
N ALA A 143 12.43 15.78 -1.19
CA ALA A 143 11.82 16.78 -0.31
C ALA A 143 10.39 16.39 0.05
N TYR A 144 9.64 15.79 -0.88
CA TYR A 144 8.33 15.21 -0.61
C TYR A 144 8.41 14.07 0.43
N VAL A 145 9.35 13.14 0.26
CA VAL A 145 9.54 12.02 1.19
C VAL A 145 9.86 12.54 2.60
N GLU A 146 10.85 13.44 2.70
CA GLU A 146 11.26 14.01 3.99
C GLU A 146 10.13 14.77 4.67
N LYS A 147 9.33 15.54 3.92
CA LYS A 147 8.17 16.26 4.46
C LYS A 147 7.19 15.32 5.16
N TRP A 148 6.83 14.19 4.54
CA TRP A 148 5.88 13.25 5.15
C TRP A 148 6.49 12.51 6.34
N LEU A 149 7.74 12.08 6.24
CA LEU A 149 8.42 11.43 7.36
C LEU A 149 8.58 12.37 8.57
N GLN A 150 8.82 13.67 8.34
CA GLN A 150 8.85 14.68 9.40
C GLN A 150 7.49 14.84 10.09
N LEU A 151 6.39 14.81 9.33
CA LEU A 151 5.05 14.85 9.90
C LEU A 151 4.79 13.60 10.77
N PHE A 152 5.18 12.41 10.30
CA PHE A 152 5.04 11.19 11.08
C PHE A 152 5.91 11.20 12.35
N ASP A 153 7.14 11.71 12.27
CA ASP A 153 8.01 11.86 13.44
C ASP A 153 7.36 12.76 14.50
N GLN A 154 6.71 13.85 14.09
CA GLN A 154 6.01 14.78 15.00
C GLN A 154 4.75 14.18 15.62
N GLU A 155 3.96 13.45 14.84
CA GLU A 155 2.68 12.88 15.29
C GLU A 155 2.86 11.61 16.16
N LEU A 156 3.94 10.86 15.93
CA LEU A 156 4.13 9.52 16.51
C LEU A 156 5.39 9.37 17.36
N ASP A 157 6.13 10.46 17.60
CA ASP A 157 7.43 10.47 18.31
C ASP A 157 8.43 9.46 17.71
N GLY A 158 8.49 9.47 16.37
CA GLY A 158 9.27 8.55 15.54
C GLY A 158 10.71 9.01 15.25
N GLN A 159 11.45 8.20 14.50
CA GLN A 159 12.77 8.54 13.95
C GLN A 159 12.89 8.20 12.45
N PHE A 160 11.78 8.27 11.72
CA PHE A 160 11.67 7.87 10.33
C PHE A 160 12.57 8.70 9.41
N VAL A 161 12.72 10.01 9.66
CA VAL A 161 13.66 10.85 8.90
C VAL A 161 15.09 10.37 9.08
N ASN A 162 15.50 10.07 10.31
CA ASN A 162 16.84 9.56 10.60
C ASN A 162 17.07 8.20 9.93
N THR A 163 16.08 7.30 9.98
CA THR A 163 16.13 6.01 9.27
C THR A 163 16.31 6.21 7.77
N PHE A 164 15.54 7.10 7.16
CA PHE A 164 15.62 7.41 5.74
C PHE A 164 17.00 7.99 5.35
N HIS A 165 17.50 8.96 6.13
CA HIS A 165 18.82 9.55 5.91
C HIS A 165 19.95 8.53 6.03
N LYS A 166 19.86 7.62 7.01
CA LYS A 166 20.82 6.54 7.16
C LYS A 166 20.85 5.64 5.92
N ILE A 167 19.68 5.27 5.39
CA ILE A 167 19.62 4.49 4.15
C ILE A 167 20.34 5.23 3.03
N ILE A 168 19.99 6.50 2.78
CA ILE A 168 20.62 7.31 1.71
C ILE A 168 22.14 7.40 1.88
N HIS A 169 22.62 7.60 3.11
CA HIS A 169 24.04 7.69 3.41
C HIS A 169 24.79 6.38 3.09
N ASP A 170 24.13 5.24 3.27
CA ASP A 170 24.72 3.90 3.07
C ASP A 170 24.59 3.39 1.61
N LEU A 171 24.01 4.19 0.69
CA LEU A 171 23.87 3.88 -0.74
C LEU A 171 25.10 4.26 -1.56
#